data_AF-A0A562L704-F1
#
_entry.id   AF-A0A562L704-F1
#
_cell.length_a   1.000
_cell.length_b   1.000
_cell.length_c   1.000
_cell.angle_alpha   90.00
_cell.angle_beta   90.00
_cell.angle_gamma   90.00
#
_symmetry.space_group_name_H-M   'P 1'
#
loop_
_entity.id
_entity.type
_entity.pdbx_description
1 polymer ?
#
loop_
_entity_poly.entity_id
_entity_poly.type
_entity_poly.pdbx_seq_one_letter_code
_entity_poly.pdbx_strand_id
1 'polypeptide(L)'
;MIQRDDSDAANRERWHQTLDQLHDTQVIDAADQNSLIRHYDERARNLEQELARIAPEYLRRVREDGEASANQWLAETATAMGRRDAAETRQVLSGVSTAD
;
A
#
# COMPACT_ATOMS: atom_id res chain seq x y z
N MET A 1 19.77 -3.71 8.39
CA MET A 1 18.49 -3.30 7.77
C MET A 1 17.73 -4.58 7.40
N ILE A 2 17.16 -5.28 8.39
CA ILE A 2 16.48 -6.61 8.24
C ILE A 2 15.06 -6.58 8.84
N GLN A 3 14.67 -5.52 9.56
CA GLN A 3 13.41 -5.49 10.34
C GLN A 3 12.12 -5.25 9.52
N ARG A 4 12.21 -4.65 8.33
CA ARG A 4 11.02 -4.26 7.56
C ARG A 4 10.44 -5.45 6.79
N ASP A 5 11.27 -6.25 6.14
CA ASP A 5 10.84 -7.41 5.35
C ASP A 5 10.10 -8.45 6.22
N ASP A 6 10.61 -8.70 7.44
CA ASP A 6 9.96 -9.60 8.40
C ASP A 6 8.60 -9.06 8.88
N SER A 7 8.48 -7.74 9.05
CA SER A 7 7.25 -7.08 9.47
C SER A 7 6.20 -7.06 8.35
N ASP A 8 6.63 -6.85 7.11
CA ASP A 8 5.77 -6.83 5.93
C ASP A 8 5.24 -8.24 5.63
N ALA A 9 6.08 -9.27 5.76
CA ALA A 9 5.67 -10.67 5.66
C ALA A 9 4.66 -11.07 6.75
N ALA A 10 4.92 -10.70 8.02
CA ALA A 10 4.00 -10.98 9.12
C ALA A 10 2.65 -10.24 8.97
N ASN A 11 2.67 -9.01 8.47
CA ASN A 11 1.44 -8.26 8.18
C ASN A 11 0.65 -8.87 7.03
N ARG A 12 1.34 -9.31 5.97
CA ARG A 12 0.72 -10.01 4.84
C ARG A 12 0.04 -11.29 5.30
N GLU A 13 0.73 -12.11 6.10
CA GLU A 13 0.16 -13.35 6.64
C GLU A 13 -1.10 -13.08 7.48
N ARG A 14 -1.06 -12.09 8.38
CA ARG A 14 -2.24 -11.72 9.19
C ARG A 14 -3.41 -11.22 8.33
N TRP A 15 -3.11 -10.50 7.25
CA TRP A 15 -4.12 -10.05 6.29
C TRP A 15 -4.79 -11.23 5.57
N HIS A 16 -3.99 -12.18 5.08
CA HIS A 16 -4.51 -13.40 4.46
C HIS A 16 -5.43 -14.18 5.40
N GLN A 17 -5.00 -14.41 6.64
CA GLN A 17 -5.82 -15.11 7.65
C GLN A 17 -7.15 -14.39 7.93
N THR A 18 -7.14 -13.06 7.93
CA THR A 18 -8.37 -12.27 8.10
C THR A 18 -9.33 -12.49 6.93
N LEU A 19 -8.80 -12.52 5.70
CA LEU A 19 -9.60 -12.76 4.50
C LEU A 19 -10.13 -14.19 4.41
N ASP A 20 -9.32 -15.18 4.80
CA ASP A 20 -9.76 -16.57 4.91
C ASP A 20 -10.94 -16.68 5.89
N GLN A 21 -10.85 -16.02 7.05
CA GLN A 21 -11.95 -16.01 8.03
C GLN A 21 -13.23 -15.37 7.49
N LEU A 22 -13.15 -14.27 6.74
CA LEU A 22 -14.32 -13.61 6.14
C LEU A 22 -14.96 -14.45 5.03
N HIS A 23 -14.15 -15.18 4.26
CA HIS A 23 -14.63 -16.12 3.25
C HIS A 23 -15.32 -17.34 3.92
N ASP A 24 -14.71 -17.91 4.95
CA ASP A 24 -15.24 -19.07 5.67
C ASP A 24 -16.58 -18.76 6.35
N THR A 25 -16.81 -17.52 6.77
CA THR A 25 -18.09 -17.04 7.31
C THR A 25 -19.06 -16.53 6.24
N GLN A 26 -18.70 -16.67 4.95
CA GLN A 26 -19.50 -16.25 3.78
C GLN A 26 -19.83 -14.75 3.75
N VAL A 27 -19.04 -13.92 4.43
CA VAL A 27 -19.17 -12.45 4.38
C VAL A 27 -18.71 -11.91 3.02
N ILE A 28 -17.69 -12.54 2.45
CA ILE A 28 -17.17 -12.28 1.11
C ILE A 28 -17.10 -13.59 0.33
N ASP A 29 -17.15 -13.52 -0.99
CA ASP A 29 -16.92 -14.69 -1.83
C ASP A 29 -15.43 -14.88 -2.17
N ALA A 30 -15.11 -15.98 -2.86
CA ALA A 30 -13.74 -16.29 -3.26
C ALA A 30 -13.17 -15.30 -4.30
N ALA A 31 -14.01 -14.65 -5.10
CA ALA A 31 -13.57 -13.66 -6.08
C ALA A 31 -13.18 -12.34 -5.40
N ASP A 32 -13.96 -11.92 -4.41
CA ASP A 32 -13.69 -10.78 -3.55
C ASP A 32 -12.41 -10.99 -2.73
N GLN A 33 -12.27 -12.17 -2.12
CA GLN A 33 -11.07 -12.56 -1.40
C GLN A 33 -9.81 -12.44 -2.28
N ASN A 34 -9.85 -13.00 -3.49
CA ASN A 34 -8.73 -12.94 -4.43
C ASN A 34 -8.42 -11.51 -4.88
N SER A 35 -9.46 -10.67 -5.06
CA SER A 35 -9.29 -9.26 -5.45
C SER A 35 -8.61 -8.46 -4.34
N LEU A 36 -8.98 -8.70 -3.09
CA LEU A 36 -8.39 -8.05 -1.90
C LEU A 36 -6.94 -8.48 -1.66
N ILE A 37 -6.62 -9.77 -1.83
CA ILE A 37 -5.24 -10.28 -1.78
C ILE A 37 -4.37 -9.60 -2.84
N ARG A 38 -4.85 -9.59 -4.10
CA ARG A 38 -4.11 -9.01 -5.22
C ARG A 38 -3.84 -7.52 -4.98
N HIS A 39 -4.86 -6.77 -4.55
CA HIS A 39 -4.72 -5.35 -4.26
C HIS A 39 -3.66 -5.07 -3.19
N TYR A 40 -3.65 -5.85 -2.10
CA TYR A 40 -2.64 -5.72 -1.05
C TYR A 40 -1.21 -5.95 -1.59
N ASP A 41 -1.03 -7.03 -2.34
CA ASP A 41 0.28 -7.39 -2.91
C ASP A 41 0.77 -6.36 -3.95
N GLU A 42 -0.14 -5.82 -4.77
CA GLU A 42 0.16 -4.75 -5.73
C GLU A 42 0.56 -3.46 -5.02
N ARG A 43 -0.17 -3.07 -3.97
CA ARG A 43 0.13 -1.90 -3.16
C ARG A 43 1.51 -1.97 -2.51
N ALA A 44 1.87 -3.12 -1.95
CA ALA A 44 3.20 -3.33 -1.36
C ALA A 44 4.32 -3.15 -2.39
N ARG A 45 4.18 -3.79 -3.57
CA ARG A 45 5.14 -3.64 -4.67
C ARG A 45 5.24 -2.20 -5.18
N ASN A 46 4.10 -1.51 -5.31
CA ASN A 46 4.06 -0.13 -5.78
C ASN A 46 4.77 0.80 -4.78
N LEU A 47 4.56 0.61 -3.47
CA LEU A 47 5.23 1.38 -2.44
C LEU A 47 6.76 1.20 -2.48
N GLU A 48 7.25 -0.02 -2.65
CA GLU A 48 8.69 -0.29 -2.80
C GLU A 48 9.29 0.42 -4.01
N GLN A 49 8.61 0.35 -5.16
CA GLN A 49 9.06 1.02 -6.38
C GLN A 49 9.09 2.54 -6.22
N GLU A 50 8.07 3.13 -5.59
CA GLU A 50 8.03 4.57 -5.35
C GLU A 50 9.13 4.99 -4.37
N LEU A 51 9.38 4.24 -3.29
CA LEU A 51 10.47 4.52 -2.36
C LEU A 51 11.84 4.46 -3.03
N ALA A 52 12.06 3.48 -3.91
CA ALA A 52 13.30 3.35 -4.67
C ALA A 52 13.55 4.56 -5.60
N ARG A 53 12.49 5.25 -6.05
CA ARG A 53 12.57 6.48 -6.86
C ARG A 53 12.70 7.74 -6.00
N ILE A 54 11.98 7.79 -4.89
CA ILE A 54 11.91 8.98 -4.01
C ILE A 54 13.22 9.21 -3.27
N ALA A 55 13.85 8.16 -2.73
CA ALA A 55 15.07 8.30 -1.95
C ALA A 55 16.22 9.01 -2.70
N PRO A 56 16.61 8.61 -3.94
CA PRO A 56 17.66 9.31 -4.67
C PRO A 56 17.27 10.74 -5.07
N GLU A 57 15.98 10.98 -5.39
CA GLU A 57 15.49 12.30 -5.74
C GLU A 57 15.48 13.26 -4.54
N TYR A 58 15.12 12.76 -3.35
CA TYR A 58 15.22 13.52 -2.10
C TYR A 58 16.65 13.98 -1.88
N LEU A 59 17.63 13.07 -1.97
CA LEU A 59 19.05 13.39 -1.80
C LEU A 59 19.57 14.37 -2.86
N ARG A 60 19.03 14.32 -4.08
CA ARG A 60 19.34 15.31 -5.13
C ARG A 60 18.82 16.69 -4.73
N ARG A 61 17.55 16.80 -4.32
CA ARG A 61 16.92 18.05 -3.88
C ARG A 61 17.56 18.64 -2.63
N VAL A 62 17.97 17.82 -1.66
CA VAL A 62 18.72 18.30 -0.49
C VAL A 62 20.01 19.02 -0.93
N ARG A 63 20.71 18.48 -1.94
CA ARG A 63 21.96 19.05 -2.44
C ARG A 63 21.75 20.32 -3.28
N GLU A 64 20.68 20.37 -4.07
CA GLU A 64 20.44 21.46 -5.03
C GLU A 64 19.58 22.59 -4.45
N ASP A 65 18.53 22.24 -3.72
CA ASP A 65 17.47 23.17 -3.27
C ASP A 65 17.44 23.35 -1.75
N GLY A 66 18.27 22.60 -1.02
CA GLY A 66 18.32 22.59 0.44
C GLY A 66 17.26 21.72 1.10
N GLU A 67 17.49 21.41 2.37
CA GLU A 67 16.70 20.44 3.14
C GLU A 67 15.23 20.84 3.30
N ALA A 68 14.94 22.13 3.54
CA ALA A 68 13.56 22.60 3.70
C ALA A 68 12.70 22.38 2.45
N SER A 69 13.26 22.68 1.27
CA SER A 69 12.59 22.46 -0.03
C SER A 69 12.40 20.96 -0.30
N ALA A 70 13.42 20.14 -0.03
CA ALA A 70 13.34 18.69 -0.19
C ALA A 70 12.28 18.06 0.73
N ASN A 71 12.17 18.54 1.97
CA ASN A 71 11.16 18.10 2.93
C ASN A 71 9.74 18.46 2.48
N GLN A 72 9.54 19.68 1.97
CA GLN A 72 8.26 20.08 1.43
C GLN A 72 7.85 19.19 0.25
N TRP A 73 8.77 18.98 -0.70
CA TRP A 73 8.55 18.08 -1.83
C TRP A 73 8.21 16.65 -1.39
N LEU A 74 8.92 16.12 -0.39
CA LEU A 74 8.65 14.78 0.15
C LEU A 74 7.26 14.69 0.77
N ALA A 75 6.83 15.70 1.54
CA ALA A 75 5.51 15.75 2.14
C ALA A 75 4.38 15.81 1.10
N GLU A 76 4.55 16.62 0.05
CA GLU A 76 3.61 16.71 -1.07
C GLU A 76 3.54 15.39 -1.84
N THR A 77 4.69 14.77 -2.09
CA THR A 77 4.80 13.47 -2.77
C THR A 77 4.10 12.37 -1.96
N ALA A 78 4.37 12.28 -0.66
CA ALA A 78 3.72 11.31 0.22
C ALA A 78 2.19 11.52 0.29
N THR A 79 1.75 12.78 0.33
CA THR A 79 0.31 13.11 0.33
C THR A 79 -0.37 12.66 -0.97
N ALA A 80 0.27 12.93 -2.13
CA ALA A 80 -0.24 12.51 -3.43
C ALA A 80 -0.30 10.98 -3.55
N MET A 81 0.72 10.27 -3.06
CA MET A 81 0.73 8.81 -3.01
C MET A 81 -0.43 8.28 -2.17
N GLY A 82 -0.60 8.77 -0.94
CA GLY A 82 -1.67 8.33 -0.05
C GLY A 82 -3.07 8.58 -0.63
N ARG A 83 -3.27 9.68 -1.36
CA ARG A 83 -4.55 9.96 -2.04
C ARG A 83 -4.85 8.97 -3.16
N ARG A 84 -3.85 8.64 -3.99
CA ARG A 84 -3.99 7.63 -5.07
C ARG A 84 -4.33 6.26 -4.48
N ASP A 85 -3.55 5.84 -3.49
CA ASP A 85 -3.73 4.57 -2.77
C ASP A 85 -5.12 4.44 -2.11
N ALA A 86 -5.60 5.51 -1.49
CA ALA A 86 -6.94 5.55 -0.89
C ALA A 86 -8.05 5.49 -1.96
N ALA A 87 -7.85 6.09 -3.13
CA ALA A 87 -8.82 6.03 -4.22
C ALA A 87 -8.90 4.62 -4.81
N GLU A 88 -7.76 3.99 -5.08
CA GLU A 88 -7.67 2.61 -5.58
C GLU A 88 -8.30 1.64 -4.58
N THR A 89 -7.96 1.76 -3.29
CA THR A 89 -8.53 0.91 -2.24
C THR A 89 -10.05 1.05 -2.15
N ARG A 90 -10.59 2.27 -2.23
CA ARG A 90 -12.05 2.47 -2.25
C ARG A 90 -12.71 1.83 -3.47
N GLN A 91 -12.06 1.90 -4.63
CA GLN A 91 -12.56 1.27 -5.85
C GLN A 91 -12.62 -0.25 -5.70
N VAL A 92 -11.57 -0.88 -5.16
CA VAL A 92 -11.56 -2.33 -4.90
C VAL A 92 -12.67 -2.69 -3.91
N LEU A 93 -12.77 -1.98 -2.78
CA LEU A 93 -13.80 -2.24 -1.77
C LEU A 93 -15.22 -2.04 -2.30
N SER A 94 -15.45 -1.09 -3.22
CA SER A 94 -16.78 -0.91 -3.85
C SER A 94 -17.19 -2.06 -4.77
N GLY A 95 -16.22 -2.87 -5.21
CA GLY A 95 -16.47 -4.08 -5.99
C GLY A 95 -16.67 -5.33 -5.14
N VAL A 96 -16.39 -5.27 -3.84
CA VAL A 96 -16.60 -6.39 -2.91
C VAL A 96 -18.09 -6.47 -2.59
N SER A 97 -18.71 -7.60 -2.89
CA SER A 97 -20.12 -7.84 -2.61
C SER A 97 -20.25 -8.44 -1.22
N THR A 98 -20.64 -7.64 -0.24
CA THR A 98 -21.08 -8.20 1.05
C THR A 98 -22.37 -8.99 0.80
N ALA A 99 -22.41 -10.26 1.21
CA ALA A 99 -23.64 -11.06 1.11
C ALA A 99 -24.82 -10.33 1.78
N ASP A 100 -25.96 -10.23 1.06
CA ASP A 100 -27.23 -9.71 1.59
C ASP A 100 -27.77 -10.56 2.75
#